data_AF-A0A369Y1D1-F1
#
_entry.id   AF-A0A369Y1D1-F1
#
_cell.length_a   1.000
_cell.length_b   1.000
_cell.length_c   1.000
_cell.angle_alpha   90.00
_cell.angle_beta   90.00
_cell.angle_gamma   90.00
#
_symmetry.space_group_name_H-M   'P 1'
#
loop_
_entity.id
_entity.type
_entity.pdbx_description
1 polymer ?
#
loop_
_entity_poly.entity_id
_entity_poly.type
_entity_poly.pdbx_seq_one_letter_code
_entity_poly.pdbx_strand_id
1 'polypeptide(L)' 'MIDENFLLKMNIQELFKKYPFIVEIFENYGLKCRGCTFSEKVTLEEALESSKLPSKEIIEEILEHLEILP' A
#
# COMPACT_ATOMS: atom_id res chain seq x y z
N MET A 1 5.14 -15.45 8.08
CA MET A 1 5.93 -14.21 8.05
C MET A 1 5.44 -13.42 6.85
N ILE A 2 4.89 -12.23 7.07
CA ILE A 2 4.52 -11.33 5.98
C ILE A 2 5.84 -10.70 5.52
N ASP A 3 6.10 -10.75 4.22
CA ASP A 3 7.31 -10.22 3.59
C ASP A 3 6.93 -9.03 2.71
N GLU A 4 7.86 -8.09 2.51
CA GLU A 4 7.66 -6.93 1.62
C GLU A 4 7.11 -7.33 0.25
N ASN A 5 7.66 -8.40 -0.35
CA ASN A 5 7.20 -8.88 -1.67
C ASN A 5 5.76 -9.38 -1.65
N PHE A 6 5.27 -9.86 -0.50
CA PHE A 6 3.88 -10.28 -0.34
C PHE A 6 2.94 -9.07 -0.33
N LEU A 7 3.34 -7.96 0.30
CA LEU A 7 2.56 -6.71 0.30
C LEU A 7 2.56 -6.08 -1.10
N LEU A 8 3.72 -6.02 -1.76
CA LEU A 8 3.87 -5.43 -3.09
C LEU A 8 2.98 -6.10 -4.15
N LYS A 9 2.87 -7.42 -4.11
CA LYS A 9 2.04 -8.19 -5.05
C LYS A 9 0.55 -8.22 -4.68
N MET A 10 0.19 -7.69 -3.52
CA MET A 10 -1.20 -7.68 -3.08
C MET A 10 -1.96 -6.57 -3.81
N ASN A 11 -3.21 -6.87 -4.14
CA ASN A 11 -4.10 -5.90 -4.71
C ASN A 11 -4.44 -4.80 -3.69
N ILE A 12 -4.49 -3.54 -4.13
CA ILE A 12 -4.75 -2.39 -3.24
C ILE A 12 -6.06 -2.56 -2.45
N GLN A 13 -7.13 -3.06 -3.07
CA GLN A 13 -8.40 -3.28 -2.37
C GLN A 13 -8.32 -4.38 -1.31
N GLU A 14 -7.62 -5.46 -1.60
CA GLU A 14 -7.38 -6.51 -0.60
C GLU A 14 -6.49 -6.00 0.53
N LEU A 15 -5.51 -5.15 0.21
CA LEU A 15 -4.64 -4.50 1.17
C LEU A 15 -5.46 -3.61 2.12
N PHE A 16 -6.36 -2.77 1.61
CA PHE A 16 -7.24 -1.93 2.43
C PHE A 16 -8.24 -2.73 3.28
N LYS A 17 -8.76 -3.85 2.76
CA LYS A 17 -9.65 -4.72 3.54
C LYS A 17 -8.92 -5.41 4.70
N LYS A 18 -7.70 -5.89 4.47
CA LYS A 18 -6.89 -6.56 5.50
C LYS A 18 -6.27 -5.59 6.48
N TYR A 19 -5.87 -4.42 5.99
CA TYR A 19 -5.07 -3.43 6.70
C TYR A 19 -5.67 -2.04 6.49
N PRO A 20 -6.79 -1.73 7.17
CA PRO A 20 -7.51 -0.47 6.97
C PRO A 20 -6.68 0.78 7.31
N PHE A 21 -5.65 0.66 8.17
CA PHE A 21 -4.74 1.75 8.48
C PHE A 21 -3.92 2.22 7.26
N ILE A 22 -3.71 1.37 6.26
CA ILE A 22 -2.95 1.74 5.05
C ILE A 22 -3.67 2.84 4.26
N VAL A 23 -5.00 2.95 4.40
CA VAL A 23 -5.75 4.06 3.80
C VAL A 23 -5.26 5.40 4.34
N GLU A 24 -5.00 5.50 5.65
CA GLU A 24 -4.52 6.73 6.29
C GLU A 24 -3.09 7.06 5.85
N ILE A 25 -2.20 6.06 5.82
CA ILE A 25 -0.84 6.19 5.27
C ILE A 25 -0.93 6.76 3.84
N PHE A 26 -1.70 6.11 2.98
CA PHE A 26 -1.86 6.53 1.59
C PHE A 26 -2.37 7.96 1.46
N GLU A 27 -3.34 8.36 2.28
CA GLU A 27 -3.84 9.73 2.28
C GLU A 27 -2.81 10.75 2.75
N ASN A 28 -1.94 10.40 3.72
CA ASN A 28 -0.83 11.24 4.16
C ASN A 28 0.18 11.52 3.04
N TYR A 29 0.45 10.51 2.20
CA TYR A 29 1.30 10.65 1.01
C TYR A 29 0.56 11.21 -0.22
N GLY A 30 -0.71 11.57 -0.11
CA GLY A 30 -1.49 12.16 -1.21
C GLY A 30 -2.13 11.16 -2.18
N LEU A 31 -2.05 9.86 -1.88
CA LEU A 31 -2.74 8.77 -2.57
C LEU A 31 -4.21 8.72 -2.13
N LYS A 32 -5.04 9.58 -2.70
CA LYS A 32 -6.49 9.57 -2.50
C LYS A 32 -7.15 8.47 -3.34
N CYS A 33 -6.78 7.22 -3.11
CA CYS A 33 -7.34 6.05 -3.80
C CYS A 33 -8.68 5.56 -3.20
N ARG A 34 -9.33 6.36 -2.34
CA ARG A 34 -10.70 6.06 -1.87
C ARG A 34 -11.67 6.14 -3.05
N GLY A 35 -11.95 5.00 -3.68
CA GLY A 35 -12.99 4.86 -4.70
C GLY A 35 -12.52 4.89 -6.16
N CYS A 36 -11.22 4.77 -6.45
CA CYS A 36 -10.75 4.54 -7.82
C CYS A 36 -11.10 3.11 -8.24
N THR A 37 -11.92 2.94 -9.29
CA THR A 37 -12.24 1.62 -9.89
C THR A 37 -10.99 0.83 -10.35
N PHE A 38 -9.85 1.49 -10.46
CA PHE A 38 -8.55 0.87 -10.74
C PHE A 38 -7.97 0.08 -9.57
N SER A 39 -8.34 0.40 -8.32
CA SER A 39 -7.74 -0.20 -7.12
C SER A 39 -8.04 -1.70 -6.96
N GLU A 40 -9.04 -2.24 -7.65
CA GLU A 40 -9.35 -3.69 -7.67
C GLU A 40 -8.50 -4.48 -8.67
N LYS A 41 -7.79 -3.82 -9.59
CA LYS A 41 -7.01 -4.48 -10.66
C LYS A 41 -5.52 -4.21 -10.59
N VAL A 42 -5.10 -3.33 -9.68
CA VAL A 42 -3.71 -2.84 -9.59
C VAL A 42 -3.12 -3.33 -8.28
N THR A 43 -1.90 -3.87 -8.37
CA THR A 43 -1.10 -4.26 -7.20
C THR A 43 -0.51 -3.05 -6.48
N LEU A 44 -0.05 -3.23 -5.25
CA LEU A 44 0.65 -2.17 -4.52
C LEU A 44 1.87 -1.67 -5.30
N GLU A 45 2.66 -2.59 -5.85
CA GLU A 45 3.81 -2.29 -6.70
C GLU A 45 3.43 -1.41 -7.90
N GLU A 46 2.47 -1.84 -8.71
CA GLU A 46 2.03 -1.09 -9.89
C GLU A 46 1.42 0.28 -9.54
N ALA A 47 0.68 0.35 -8.43
CA ALA A 47 0.10 1.61 -7.97
C ALA A 47 1.20 2.60 -7.58
N LEU A 48 2.22 2.11 -6.87
CA LEU A 48 3.36 2.91 -6.44
C LEU A 48 4.26 3.32 -7.62
N GLU A 49 4.55 2.42 -8.56
CA GLU A 49 5.31 2.74 -9.78
C GLU A 49 4.61 3.74 -10.69
N SER A 50 3.27 3.62 -10.81
CA SER A 50 2.46 4.55 -11.61
C SER A 50 2.24 5.88 -10.89
N SER A 51 2.31 5.88 -9.56
CA SER A 51 2.28 7.08 -8.74
C SER A 51 3.65 7.77 -8.74
N LYS A 52 3.68 9.10 -8.78
CA LYS A 52 4.94 9.86 -8.58
C LYS A 52 5.25 10.05 -7.09
N LEU A 53 4.87 9.09 -6.27
CA LEU A 53 4.93 9.19 -4.82
C LEU A 53 6.17 8.45 -4.29
N PRO A 54 6.60 8.76 -3.06
CA PRO A 54 7.75 8.09 -2.47
C PRO A 54 7.39 6.66 -2.06
N SER A 55 7.47 5.74 -3.02
CA SER A 55 7.11 4.33 -2.85
C SER A 55 7.84 3.68 -1.68
N LYS A 56 9.14 4.00 -1.52
CA LYS A 56 9.97 3.46 -0.45
C LYS A 56 9.48 3.87 0.94
N GLU A 57 9.21 5.16 1.15
CA GLU A 57 8.73 5.70 2.43
C GLU A 57 7.36 5.10 2.80
N ILE A 58 6.46 4.97 1.81
CA ILE A 58 5.15 4.35 2.02
C ILE A 58 5.28 2.87 2.45
N ILE A 59 6.15 2.10 1.80
CA ILE A 59 6.37 0.69 2.13
C ILE A 59 6.98 0.54 3.52
N GLU A 60 8.00 1.34 3.84
CA GLU A 60 8.64 1.35 5.15
C GLU A 60 7.62 1.66 6.26
N GLU A 61 6.79 2.70 6.10
CA GLU A 61 5.77 3.06 7.09
C GLU A 61 4.72 1.94 7.28
N ILE A 62 4.33 1.23 6.21
CA ILE A 62 3.43 0.08 6.29
C ILE A 62 4.08 -1.07 7.07
N LEU A 63 5.34 -1.38 6.78
CA LEU A 63 6.07 -2.46 7.45
C LEU A 63 6.27 -2.17 8.95
N GLU A 64 6.56 -0.92 9.29
CA GLU A 64 6.64 -0.45 10.68
C GLU A 64 5.30 -0.63 11.41
N HIS A 65 4.18 -0.27 10.79
CA HIS A 65 2.85 -0.46 11.38
C HIS A 65 2.42 -1.91 11.53
N LEU A 66 2.94 -2.80 10.68
CA LEU A 66 2.67 -4.23 10.77
C LEU A 66 3.53 -4.93 11.83
N GLU A 67 4.39 -4.17 12.55
CA GLU A 67 5.41 -4.70 13.45
C GLU A 67 6.30 -5.75 12.77
N ILE A 68 6.41 -5.67 11.44
CA ILE A 68 7.33 -6.49 10.65
C ILE A 68 8.65 -5.73 10.64
N LEU A 69 9.27 -5.63 11.80
CA LEU A 69 10.67 -5.26 11.92
C LEU A 69 11.53 -6.53 11.81
N PRO A 70 12.71 -6.46 11.17
CA PRO A 70 13.65 -7.57 11.12
C PRO A 70 14.13 -8.01 12.50
#